data_AF-A0A349TE28-F1
#
_entry.id   AF-A0A349TE28-F1
#
_cell.length_a   1.000
_cell.length_b   1.000
_cell.length_c   1.000
_cell.angle_alpha   90.00
_cell.angle_beta   90.00
_cell.angle_gamma   90.00
#
_symmetry.space_group_name_H-M   'P 1'
#
loop_
_entity.id
_entity.type
_entity.pdbx_description
1 polymer ?
#
loop_
_entity_poly.entity_id
_entity_poly.type
_entity_poly.pdbx_seq_one_letter_code
_entity_poly.pdbx_strand_id
1 'polypeptide(L)'
;MPAQIIETNDAPFQKVEIDPVTLDIIENALRNARIEMDATLVRTAMSPGIREQGDAFPLIAEPAGKMIVGQFGSFIDGHLKGYA
;
A
#
# COMPACT_ATOMS: atom_id res chain seq x y z
N MET A 1 -9.16 -0.41 -23.82
CA MET A 1 -7.68 -0.51 -23.79
C MET A 1 -7.31 -0.94 -22.38
N PRO A 2 -6.53 -2.02 -22.18
CA PRO A 2 -5.97 -2.30 -20.86
C PRO A 2 -5.07 -1.12 -20.45
N ALA A 3 -5.13 -0.70 -19.19
CA ALA A 3 -4.08 0.08 -18.55
C ALA A 3 -2.66 -0.51 -18.76
N GLN A 4 -1.65 0.34 -18.73
CA GLN A 4 -0.26 -0.06 -18.88
C GLN A 4 0.46 0.18 -17.54
N ILE A 5 1.20 -0.81 -17.05
CA ILE A 5 2.13 -0.62 -15.93
C ILE A 5 3.35 0.13 -16.49
N ILE A 6 3.66 1.28 -15.91
CA ILE A 6 4.81 2.11 -16.30
C ILE A 6 5.88 1.94 -15.22
N GLU A 7 6.84 1.05 -15.45
CA GLU A 7 8.08 0.93 -14.70
C GLU A 7 9.18 1.61 -15.54
N THR A 8 9.76 2.68 -15.04
CA THR A 8 10.79 3.45 -15.76
C THR A 8 12.20 3.01 -15.43
N ASN A 9 12.35 2.12 -14.44
CA ASN A 9 13.63 1.63 -13.96
C ASN A 9 13.57 0.13 -13.73
N ASP A 10 14.12 -0.62 -14.67
CA ASP A 10 14.11 -2.09 -14.67
C ASP A 10 15.34 -2.67 -13.94
N ALA A 11 16.18 -1.82 -13.35
CA ALA A 11 17.38 -2.27 -12.64
C ALA A 11 16.98 -3.03 -11.36
N PRO A 12 17.55 -4.23 -11.10
CA PRO A 12 17.26 -4.95 -9.88
C PRO A 12 17.58 -4.14 -8.62
N PHE A 13 16.71 -4.20 -7.62
CA PHE A 13 16.98 -3.58 -6.32
C PHE A 13 18.24 -4.18 -5.68
N GLN A 14 19.11 -3.29 -5.19
CA GLN A 14 20.28 -3.70 -4.43
C GLN A 14 19.84 -4.13 -3.03
N LYS A 15 20.28 -5.32 -2.60
CA LYS A 15 20.11 -5.75 -1.22
C LYS A 15 21.12 -5.01 -0.34
N VAL A 16 20.62 -4.38 0.70
CA VAL A 16 21.40 -3.65 1.70
C VAL A 16 21.11 -4.23 3.08
N GLU A 17 22.16 -4.35 3.89
CA GLU A 17 22.02 -4.67 5.30
C GLU A 17 21.34 -3.48 6.00
N ILE A 18 20.34 -3.77 6.83
CA ILE A 18 19.54 -2.77 7.53
C ILE A 18 19.74 -2.97 9.04
N ASP A 19 20.19 -1.92 9.72
CA ASP A 19 20.30 -1.95 11.17
C ASP A 19 18.91 -1.75 11.84
N PRO A 20 18.75 -2.18 13.10
CA PRO A 20 17.45 -2.11 13.78
C PRO A 20 16.85 -0.70 13.91
N VAL A 21 17.67 0.36 13.99
CA VAL A 21 17.18 1.74 14.11
C VAL A 21 16.60 2.18 12.76
N THR A 22 17.29 1.91 11.67
CA THR A 22 16.78 2.19 10.33
C THR A 22 15.48 1.42 10.06
N LEU A 23 15.42 0.14 10.45
CA LEU A 23 14.20 -0.65 10.32
C LEU A 23 13.02 -0.04 11.09
N ASP A 24 13.22 0.35 12.35
CA ASP A 24 12.18 0.98 13.17
C ASP A 24 11.67 2.30 12.55
N ILE A 25 12.56 3.13 12.01
CA ILE A 25 12.17 4.36 11.32
C ILE A 25 11.28 4.04 10.11
N ILE A 26 11.64 3.04 9.29
CA ILE A 26 10.85 2.62 8.13
C ILE A 26 9.47 2.12 8.56
N GLU A 27 9.40 1.26 9.57
CA GLU A 27 8.13 0.71 10.07
C GLU A 27 7.21 1.81 10.61
N ASN A 28 7.74 2.76 11.38
CA ASN A 28 6.96 3.87 11.92
C ASN A 28 6.52 4.85 10.83
N ALA A 29 7.37 5.13 9.84
CA ALA A 29 7.01 5.96 8.70
C ALA A 29 5.85 5.33 7.91
N LEU A 30 5.94 4.03 7.62
CA LEU A 30 4.90 3.29 6.92
C LEU A 30 3.60 3.20 7.72
N ARG A 31 3.68 3.02 9.04
CA ARG A 31 2.51 3.07 9.94
C ARG A 31 1.84 4.45 9.91
N ASN A 32 2.63 5.53 10.01
CA ASN A 32 2.12 6.89 9.99
C ASN A 32 1.45 7.22 8.65
N ALA A 33 2.05 6.80 7.54
CA ALA A 33 1.45 6.96 6.21
C ALA A 33 0.06 6.31 6.15
N ARG A 34 -0.09 5.08 6.66
CA ARG A 34 -1.40 4.40 6.70
C ARG A 34 -2.42 5.11 7.60
N ILE A 35 -1.98 5.66 8.74
CA ILE A 35 -2.84 6.48 9.61
C ILE A 35 -3.32 7.74 8.88
N GLU A 36 -2.44 8.39 8.13
CA GLU A 36 -2.79 9.58 7.33
C GLU A 36 -3.76 9.24 6.20
N MET A 37 -3.58 8.08 5.53
CA MET A 37 -4.51 7.57 4.53
C MET A 37 -5.91 7.36 5.12
N ASP A 38 -6.02 6.69 6.28
CA ASP A 38 -7.30 6.52 6.99
C ASP A 38 -7.96 7.88 7.28
N ALA A 39 -7.18 8.80 7.84
CA ALA A 39 -7.69 10.10 8.24
C ALA A 39 -8.13 10.94 7.03
N THR A 40 -7.45 10.80 5.89
CA THR A 40 -7.83 11.42 4.63
C THR A 40 -9.14 10.85 4.10
N LEU A 41 -9.29 9.52 4.10
CA LEU A 41 -10.53 8.84 3.67
C LEU A 41 -11.72 9.27 4.51
N VAL A 42 -11.61 9.23 5.84
CA VAL A 42 -12.71 9.61 6.74
C VAL A 42 -13.14 11.06 6.54
N ARG A 43 -12.20 11.99 6.29
CA ARG A 43 -12.52 13.42 6.12
C ARG A 43 -13.12 13.77 4.77
N THR A 44 -12.79 13.01 3.73
CA THR A 44 -13.15 13.36 2.33
C THR A 44 -14.24 12.48 1.74
N ALA A 45 -14.50 11.31 2.33
CA ALA A 45 -15.52 10.41 1.83
C ALA A 45 -16.90 11.08 1.87
N MET A 46 -17.69 10.92 0.80
CA MET A 46 -19.11 11.24 0.81
C MET A 46 -19.98 10.03 1.16
N SER A 47 -19.40 8.82 1.14
CA SER A 47 -20.08 7.57 1.49
C SER A 47 -20.29 7.46 3.01
N PRO A 48 -21.52 7.27 3.50
CA PRO A 48 -21.78 6.99 4.91
C PRO A 48 -21.09 5.71 5.40
N GLY A 49 -20.97 4.68 4.55
CA GLY A 49 -20.27 3.44 4.90
C GLY A 49 -18.80 3.69 5.26
N ILE A 50 -18.13 4.59 4.54
CA ILE A 50 -16.74 4.96 4.85
C ILE A 50 -16.68 5.89 6.06
N ARG A 51 -17.52 6.95 6.09
CA ARG A 51 -17.45 7.98 7.14
C ARG A 51 -17.84 7.47 8.54
N GLU A 52 -18.86 6.62 8.61
CA GLU A 52 -19.50 6.22 9.87
C GLU A 52 -19.13 4.80 10.27
N GLN A 53 -19.01 3.89 9.30
CA GLN A 53 -18.69 2.48 9.58
C GLN A 53 -17.20 2.17 9.42
N GLY A 54 -16.43 3.08 8.81
CA GLY A 54 -15.01 2.86 8.55
C GLY A 54 -14.76 1.75 7.53
N ASP A 55 -15.71 1.51 6.61
CA ASP A 55 -15.64 0.45 5.59
C ASP A 55 -14.72 0.84 4.43
N ALA A 56 -13.46 1.14 4.76
CA ALA A 56 -12.37 1.39 3.83
C ALA A 56 -11.06 0.90 4.44
N PHE A 57 -10.28 0.17 3.64
CA PHE A 57 -9.07 -0.49 4.11
C PHE A 57 -7.87 -0.10 3.24
N PRO A 58 -7.24 1.06 3.52
CA PRO A 58 -6.03 1.44 2.81
C PRO A 58 -4.90 0.45 3.11
N LEU A 59 -4.10 0.20 2.09
CA LEU A 59 -2.93 -0.67 2.15
C LEU A 59 -1.78 -0.09 1.34
N ILE A 60 -0.57 -0.51 1.67
CA ILE A 60 0.66 -0.27 0.92
C ILE A 60 1.18 -1.64 0.50
N ALA A 61 1.43 -1.83 -0.79
CA ALA A 61 1.95 -3.08 -1.34
C ALA A 61 3.25 -2.82 -2.12
N GLU A 62 4.08 -3.85 -2.20
CA GLU A 62 5.24 -3.87 -3.10
C GLU A 62 4.81 -4.20 -4.55
N PRO A 63 5.69 -3.99 -5.56
CA PRO A 63 5.33 -4.13 -6.97
C PRO A 63 4.73 -5.47 -7.41
N ALA A 64 5.17 -6.60 -6.84
CA ALA A 64 4.58 -7.92 -7.07
C ALA A 64 3.27 -8.15 -6.30
N GLY A 65 2.77 -7.13 -5.59
CA GLY A 65 1.46 -7.11 -4.98
C GLY A 65 1.40 -7.66 -3.57
N LYS A 66 2.52 -8.01 -2.92
CA LYS A 66 2.54 -8.38 -1.51
C LYS A 66 2.25 -7.15 -0.63
N MET A 67 1.33 -7.31 0.32
CA MET A 67 1.02 -6.25 1.28
C MET A 67 2.20 -6.03 2.24
N ILE A 68 2.60 -4.76 2.39
CA ILE A 68 3.60 -4.29 3.35
C ILE A 68 2.91 -3.68 4.58
N VAL A 69 1.86 -2.89 4.37
CA VAL A 69 1.00 -2.33 5.44
C VAL A 69 -0.46 -2.51 5.06
N GLY A 70 -1.30 -2.92 6.02
CA GLY A 70 -2.74 -3.06 5.84
C GLY A 70 -3.31 -4.16 6.75
N GLN A 71 -4.60 -4.48 6.58
CA GLN A 71 -5.32 -5.39 7.48
C GLN A 71 -5.67 -6.75 6.86
N PHE A 72 -6.01 -6.80 5.56
CA PHE A 72 -6.63 -7.99 4.95
C PHE A 72 -5.80 -8.64 3.84
N GLY A 73 -4.50 -8.32 3.78
CA GLY A 73 -3.67 -8.70 2.63
C GLY A 73 -3.90 -7.76 1.44
N SER A 74 -3.25 -8.08 0.32
CA SER A 74 -3.32 -7.28 -0.90
C SER A 74 -3.96 -8.08 -2.02
N PHE A 75 -4.95 -7.47 -2.66
CA PHE A 75 -5.61 -8.03 -3.85
C PHE A 75 -4.79 -7.81 -5.14
N ILE A 76 -3.70 -7.04 -5.07
CA ILE A 76 -2.92 -6.60 -6.24
C ILE A 76 -2.25 -7.78 -6.94
N ASP A 77 -1.68 -8.76 -6.22
CA ASP A 77 -1.06 -9.93 -6.85
C ASP A 77 -2.08 -10.72 -7.72
N GLY A 78 -3.28 -10.95 -7.18
CA GLY A 78 -4.37 -11.60 -7.92
C GLY A 78 -4.85 -10.75 -9.10
N HIS A 79 -4.94 -9.43 -8.93
CA HIS A 79 -5.25 -8.51 -10.01
C HIS A 79 -4.23 -8.62 -11.15
N LEU A 80 -2.93 -8.51 -10.84
CA LEU A 80 -1.84 -8.60 -11.83
C LEU A 80 -1.83 -9.93 -12.59
N LYS A 81 -2.11 -11.05 -11.92
CA LYS A 81 -2.19 -12.38 -12.56
C LYS A 81 -3.39 -12.51 -13.51
N GLY A 82 -4.52 -11.88 -13.18
CA GLY A 82 -5.73 -11.90 -14.00
C GLY A 82 -5.81 -10.78 -15.05
N TYR A 83 -4.83 -9.88 -15.07
CA TYR A 83 -4.78 -8.69 -15.91
C TYR A 83 -4.35 -8.95 -17.37
N ALA A 84 -3.78 -10.14 -17.64
CA ALA A 84 -3.19 -10.52 -18.92
C ALA A 84 -4.17 -10.43 -20.12
#